data_AF-A0A8X6UFI3-F1
#
_entry.id   AF-A0A8X6UFI3-F1
#
_cell.length_a   1.000
_cell.length_b   1.000
_cell.length_c   1.000
_cell.angle_alpha   90.00
_cell.angle_beta   90.00
_cell.angle_gamma   90.00
#
_symmetry.space_group_name_H-M   'P 1'
#
loop_
_entity.id
_entity.type
_entity.pdbx_description
1 polymer ?
#
loop_
_entity_poly.entity_id
_entity_poly.type
_entity_poly.pdbx_seq_one_letter_code
_entity_poly.pdbx_strand_id
1 'polypeptide(L)'
;MLKLGKSSPFEEDVEKATNENNLSEDWSLIMHICDNATNYQDGAKFCLKAILKRLHHNVPRVVLQTLTLLDACVKNCDRKFLLQVASSEFVTEVRKLLGKETEKKQTAPVCTNPDVVTSQEEENDIIRGILF
;
A
#
# COMPACT_ATOMS: atom_id res chain seq x y z
N MET A 1 22.40 -7.27 15.49
CA MET A 1 21.38 -8.31 15.74
C MET A 1 20.03 -7.60 15.84
N LEU A 2 19.24 -7.61 14.78
CA LEU A 2 18.00 -6.83 14.68
C LEU A 2 16.90 -7.54 15.48
N LYS A 3 16.29 -6.83 16.43
CA LYS A 3 15.23 -7.37 17.31
C LYS A 3 13.97 -7.65 16.48
N LEU A 4 13.67 -8.92 16.26
CA LEU A 4 12.36 -9.45 15.91
C LEU A 4 11.52 -9.40 17.20
N GLY A 5 10.76 -8.34 17.45
CA GLY A 5 10.22 -8.12 18.80
C GLY A 5 9.14 -7.07 18.95
N LYS A 6 8.05 -7.25 18.21
CA LYS A 6 6.62 -6.98 18.54
C LYS A 6 5.87 -6.80 17.23
N SER A 7 4.89 -7.68 16.99
CA SER A 7 3.89 -7.48 15.93
C SER A 7 3.31 -6.08 16.09
N SER A 8 3.21 -5.31 15.01
CA SER A 8 2.51 -4.01 15.09
C SER A 8 1.10 -4.26 15.64
N PRO A 9 0.56 -3.37 16.50
CA PRO A 9 -0.78 -3.54 17.08
C PRO A 9 -1.88 -3.57 16.01
N PHE A 10 -1.54 -3.25 14.75
CA PHE A 10 -2.43 -3.29 13.60
C PHE A 10 -2.32 -4.58 12.78
N GLU A 11 -1.30 -5.44 12.98
CA GLU A 11 -1.06 -6.57 12.06
C GLU A 11 -2.23 -7.56 12.01
N GLU A 12 -2.82 -7.89 13.16
CA GLU A 12 -3.94 -8.83 13.24
C GLU A 12 -5.19 -8.29 12.54
N ASP A 13 -5.60 -7.06 12.87
CA ASP A 13 -6.77 -6.43 12.26
C ASP A 13 -6.59 -6.21 10.76
N VAL A 14 -5.40 -5.76 10.34
CA VAL A 14 -5.07 -5.55 8.93
C VAL A 14 -5.05 -6.88 8.17
N GLU A 15 -4.51 -7.96 8.75
CA GLU A 15 -4.53 -9.29 8.14
C GLU A 15 -5.97 -9.82 7.99
N LYS A 16 -6.80 -9.62 9.01
CA LYS A 16 -8.21 -10.01 8.99
C LYS A 16 -9.02 -9.21 7.98
N ALA A 17 -8.83 -7.89 7.92
CA ALA A 17 -9.50 -7.01 6.95
C ALA A 17 -9.10 -7.31 5.51
N THR A 18 -7.91 -7.89 5.29
CA THR A 18 -7.35 -8.15 3.96
C THR A 18 -7.14 -9.65 3.70
N ASN A 19 -7.91 -10.52 4.38
CA ASN A 19 -7.79 -11.96 4.22
C ASN A 19 -8.24 -12.40 2.82
N GLU A 20 -7.56 -13.37 2.23
CA GLU A 20 -7.89 -13.87 0.89
C GLU A 20 -9.27 -14.54 0.81
N ASN A 21 -9.78 -15.04 1.94
CA ASN A 21 -11.06 -15.73 2.04
C ASN A 21 -12.25 -14.79 2.31
N ASN A 22 -12.00 -13.49 2.49
CA ASN A 22 -13.07 -12.51 2.60
C ASN A 22 -13.86 -12.49 1.30
N LEU A 23 -15.19 -12.63 1.39
CA LEU A 23 -16.09 -12.56 0.24
C LEU A 23 -16.32 -11.10 -0.19
N SER A 24 -16.39 -10.20 0.77
CA SER A 24 -16.58 -8.75 0.62
C SER A 24 -15.79 -8.00 1.70
N GLU A 25 -15.70 -6.68 1.55
CA GLU A 25 -15.05 -5.79 2.50
C GLU A 25 -15.81 -5.75 3.84
N ASP A 26 -15.09 -5.98 4.94
CA ASP A 26 -15.61 -5.73 6.29
C ASP A 26 -15.39 -4.25 6.65
N TRP A 27 -16.33 -3.40 6.21
CA TRP A 27 -16.26 -1.96 6.46
C TRP A 27 -16.27 -1.61 7.95
N SER A 28 -16.87 -2.45 8.80
CA SER A 28 -16.84 -2.27 10.24
C SER A 28 -15.41 -2.37 10.77
N LEU A 29 -14.67 -3.41 10.35
CA LEU A 29 -13.26 -3.58 10.70
C LEU A 29 -12.37 -2.51 10.07
N ILE A 30 -12.62 -2.12 8.81
CA ILE A 30 -11.87 -1.05 8.14
C ILE A 30 -11.99 0.27 8.93
N MET A 31 -13.20 0.65 9.34
CA MET A 31 -13.40 1.86 10.14
C MET A 31 -12.76 1.75 11.52
N HIS A 32 -12.83 0.58 12.16
CA HIS A 32 -12.12 0.32 13.42
C HIS A 32 -10.60 0.54 13.29
N ILE A 33 -9.99 0.10 12.19
CA ILE A 33 -8.58 0.33 11.90
C ILE A 33 -8.29 1.83 11.72
N CYS A 34 -9.15 2.57 11.03
CA CYS A 34 -8.99 4.02 10.84
C CYS A 34 -9.03 4.78 12.18
N ASP A 35 -9.98 4.42 13.04
CA ASP A 35 -10.11 5.00 14.38
C ASP A 35 -8.86 4.71 15.22
N ASN A 36 -8.37 3.47 15.21
CA ASN A 36 -7.15 3.10 15.91
C ASN A 36 -5.92 3.82 15.34
N ALA A 37 -5.81 3.96 14.02
CA ALA A 37 -4.69 4.64 13.38
C ALA A 37 -4.61 6.12 13.77
N THR A 38 -5.76 6.75 14.01
CA THR A 38 -5.87 8.16 14.44
C THR A 38 -5.60 8.34 15.94
N ASN A 39 -6.13 7.44 16.77
CA ASN A 39 -6.13 7.62 18.23
C ASN A 39 -4.97 6.94 18.95
N TYR A 40 -4.35 5.92 18.36
CA TYR A 40 -3.23 5.21 18.97
C TYR A 40 -1.92 6.00 18.85
N GLN A 41 -1.07 5.94 19.88
CA GLN A 41 0.26 6.56 19.83
C GLN A 41 1.12 5.91 18.75
N ASP A 42 1.65 6.72 17.83
CA ASP A 42 2.34 6.23 16.61
C ASP A 42 1.45 5.33 15.73
N GLY A 43 0.12 5.42 15.89
CA GLY A 43 -0.86 4.59 15.20
C GLY A 43 -0.75 4.69 13.68
N ALA A 44 -0.66 5.90 13.14
CA ALA A 44 -0.45 6.15 11.72
C ALA A 44 0.76 5.40 11.15
N LYS A 45 1.90 5.42 11.86
CA LYS A 45 3.12 4.75 11.43
C LYS A 45 2.99 3.23 11.49
N PHE A 46 2.44 2.70 12.58
CA PHE A 46 2.27 1.25 12.77
C PHE A 46 1.23 0.65 11.82
N CYS A 47 0.14 1.37 11.57
CA CYS A 47 -0.89 1.00 10.60
C CYS A 47 -0.32 0.98 9.18
N LEU A 48 0.35 2.07 8.75
CA LEU A 48 0.92 2.15 7.41
C LEU A 48 1.98 1.07 7.16
N LYS A 49 2.77 0.71 8.18
CA LYS A 49 3.73 -0.39 8.10
C LYS A 49 3.04 -1.75 7.90
N ALA A 50 1.93 -2.01 8.57
CA ALA A 50 1.15 -3.24 8.40
C ALA A 50 0.52 -3.29 7.00
N ILE A 51 -0.03 -2.17 6.51
CA ILE A 51 -0.55 -2.01 5.14
C ILE A 51 0.55 -2.32 4.11
N LEU A 52 1.72 -1.68 4.22
CA LEU A 52 2.85 -1.93 3.31
C LEU A 52 3.26 -3.41 3.28
N LYS A 53 3.27 -4.09 4.43
CA LYS A 53 3.55 -5.52 4.51
C LYS A 53 2.53 -6.35 3.71
N ARG A 54 1.24 -5.99 3.74
CA ARG A 54 0.19 -6.68 2.97
C ARG A 54 0.20 -6.33 1.48
N LEU A 55 0.64 -5.13 1.09
CA LEU A 55 0.83 -4.78 -0.32
C LEU A 55 1.91 -5.62 -1.02
N HIS A 56 2.84 -6.19 -0.26
CA HIS A 56 3.85 -7.14 -0.76
C HIS A 56 3.34 -8.57 -0.92
N HIS A 57 2.05 -8.83 -0.68
CA HIS A 57 1.49 -10.19 -0.76
C HIS A 57 1.35 -10.65 -2.22
N ASN A 58 1.57 -11.95 -2.47
CA ASN A 58 1.51 -12.51 -3.83
C ASN A 58 0.09 -12.69 -4.37
N VAL A 59 -0.90 -12.73 -3.47
CA VAL A 59 -2.31 -12.96 -3.83
C VAL A 59 -2.98 -11.63 -4.19
N PRO A 60 -3.46 -11.44 -5.44
CA PRO A 60 -4.02 -10.17 -5.90
C PRO A 60 -5.22 -9.70 -5.08
N ARG A 61 -6.07 -10.63 -4.61
CA ARG A 61 -7.22 -10.31 -3.76
C ARG A 61 -6.80 -9.70 -2.41
N VAL A 62 -5.68 -10.13 -1.83
CA VAL A 62 -5.14 -9.51 -0.62
C VAL A 62 -4.67 -8.09 -0.90
N VAL A 63 -3.94 -7.90 -2.00
CA VAL A 63 -3.43 -6.58 -2.39
C VAL A 63 -4.57 -5.60 -2.67
N LEU A 64 -5.60 -6.03 -3.40
CA LEU A 64 -6.76 -5.19 -3.71
C LEU A 64 -7.51 -4.74 -2.45
N GLN A 65 -7.80 -5.66 -1.53
CA GLN A 65 -8.41 -5.29 -0.24
C GLN A 65 -7.51 -4.37 0.60
N THR A 66 -6.19 -4.55 0.50
CA THR A 66 -5.22 -3.67 1.18
C THR A 66 -5.24 -2.25 0.59
N LEU A 67 -5.41 -2.12 -0.74
CA LEU A 67 -5.57 -0.81 -1.39
C LEU A 67 -6.88 -0.14 -0.95
N THR A 68 -7.98 -0.89 -0.83
CA THR A 68 -9.24 -0.37 -0.28
C THR A 68 -9.08 0.12 1.15
N LEU A 69 -8.37 -0.64 2.00
CA LEU A 69 -8.07 -0.22 3.36
C LEU A 69 -7.20 1.04 3.40
N LEU A 70 -6.16 1.13 2.57
CA LEU A 70 -5.31 2.33 2.47
C LEU A 70 -6.12 3.56 2.05
N ASP A 71 -6.96 3.42 1.04
CA ASP A 71 -7.85 4.49 0.56
C ASP A 71 -8.82 4.96 1.66
N ALA A 72 -9.41 4.03 2.41
CA ALA A 72 -10.24 4.34 3.56
C ALA A 72 -9.44 5.10 4.65
N CYS A 73 -8.23 4.66 4.99
CA CYS A 73 -7.39 5.37 5.94
C CYS A 73 -7.02 6.79 5.47
N VAL A 74 -6.72 6.99 4.17
CA VAL A 74 -6.45 8.33 3.62
C VAL A 74 -7.68 9.24 3.75
N LYS A 75 -8.88 8.73 3.55
CA LYS A 75 -10.13 9.51 3.61
C LYS A 75 -10.64 9.78 5.03
N ASN A 76 -10.32 8.91 5.99
CA ASN A 76 -10.93 8.95 7.33
C ASN A 76 -9.96 9.27 8.46
N CYS A 77 -8.64 9.13 8.26
CA CYS A 77 -7.65 9.46 9.29
C CYS A 77 -7.26 10.95 9.26
N ASP A 78 -6.62 11.38 10.34
CA ASP A 78 -6.14 12.76 10.48
C ASP A 78 -4.88 13.07 9.65
N ARG A 79 -4.43 14.33 9.74
CA ARG A 79 -3.22 14.83 9.06
C ARG A 79 -1.97 14.00 9.37
N LYS A 80 -1.87 13.33 10.52
CA LYS A 80 -0.68 12.53 10.87
C LYS A 80 -0.55 11.33 9.95
N PHE A 81 -1.67 10.69 9.59
CA PHE A 81 -1.67 9.59 8.64
C PHE A 81 -1.25 10.05 7.24
N LEU A 82 -1.83 11.16 6.77
CA LEU A 82 -1.49 11.74 5.47
C LEU A 82 0.00 12.09 5.35
N LEU A 83 0.63 12.59 6.42
CA LEU A 83 2.07 12.85 6.44
C LEU A 83 2.92 11.58 6.34
N GLN A 84 2.46 10.46 6.90
CA GLN A 84 3.15 9.16 6.74
C GLN A 84 3.04 8.66 5.30
N VAL A 85 1.87 8.78 4.67
CA VAL A 85 1.65 8.41 3.27
C VAL A 85 2.46 9.30 2.32
N ALA A 86 2.55 10.61 2.61
CA ALA A 86 3.36 11.55 1.82
C ALA A 86 4.89 11.41 2.05
N SER A 87 5.34 10.50 2.92
CA SER A 87 6.76 10.34 3.23
C SER A 87 7.53 9.77 2.03
N SER A 88 8.78 10.21 1.86
CA SER A 88 9.66 9.66 0.81
C SER A 88 9.91 8.16 0.98
N GLU A 89 9.92 7.67 2.23
CA GLU A 89 10.02 6.24 2.55
C GLU A 89 8.85 5.47 1.94
N PHE A 90 7.61 5.92 2.21
CA PHE A 90 6.41 5.27 1.67
C PHE A 90 6.39 5.31 0.14
N VAL A 91 6.60 6.48 -0.48
CA VAL A 91 6.60 6.64 -1.94
C VAL A 91 7.66 5.75 -2.60
N THR A 92 8.83 5.61 -1.98
CA THR A 92 9.90 4.75 -2.49
C THR A 92 9.51 3.28 -2.45
N GLU A 93 8.86 2.81 -1.37
CA GLU A 93 8.38 1.43 -1.28
C GLU A 93 7.26 1.14 -2.28
N VAL A 94 6.30 2.06 -2.46
CA VAL A 94 5.25 1.91 -3.47
C VAL A 94 5.83 1.86 -4.88
N ARG A 95 6.82 2.70 -5.21
CA ARG A 95 7.50 2.64 -6.51
C ARG A 95 8.17 1.28 -6.75
N LYS A 96 8.77 0.67 -5.73
CA LYS A 96 9.35 -0.69 -5.84
C LYS A 96 8.28 -1.75 -6.10
N LEU A 97 7.07 -1.58 -5.56
CA LEU A 97 5.95 -2.49 -5.83
C LEU A 97 5.50 -2.40 -7.29
N LEU A 98 5.41 -1.20 -7.85
CA LEU A 98 5.03 -0.96 -9.25
C LEU A 98 6.14 -1.42 -10.24
N GLY A 99 7.40 -1.14 -9.92
CA GLY A 99 8.54 -1.52 -10.77
C GLY A 99 8.72 -3.03 -10.96
N LYS A 100 8.21 -3.87 -10.04
CA LYS A 100 8.24 -5.33 -10.14
C LYS A 100 7.43 -5.88 -11.33
N GLU A 101 6.53 -5.10 -11.93
CA GLU A 101 5.75 -5.52 -13.09
C GLU A 101 6.54 -5.43 -14.41
N THR A 102 7.71 -4.77 -14.42
CA THR A 102 8.54 -4.60 -15.63
C THR A 102 9.60 -5.70 -15.83
N GLU A 103 9.86 -6.57 -14.85
CA GLU A 103 10.86 -7.65 -14.96
C GLU A 103 10.25 -9.03 -15.30
N LYS A 104 9.15 -9.07 -16.05
CA LYS A 104 8.65 -10.31 -16.68
C LYS A 104 8.38 -10.13 -18.17
N LYS A 105 9.40 -9.71 -18.93
CA LYS A 105 9.53 -9.99 -20.38
C LYS A 105 10.92 -9.61 -20.86
N GLN A 106 11.84 -10.57 -20.95
CA GLN A 106 12.64 -10.81 -22.17
C GLN A 106 13.55 -12.02 -22.05
N THR A 107 13.11 -13.14 -22.65
CA THR A 107 14.00 -14.00 -23.43
C THR A 107 13.64 -13.87 -24.89
N ALA A 108 14.29 -12.91 -25.56
CA ALA A 108 14.78 -12.95 -26.95
C ALA A 108 14.85 -11.51 -27.54
N PRO A 109 15.93 -11.15 -28.27
CA PRO A 109 16.18 -9.78 -28.72
C PRO A 109 15.66 -9.56 -30.14
N VAL A 110 14.79 -8.59 -30.41
CA VAL A 110 14.61 -8.05 -31.77
C VAL A 110 14.19 -6.57 -31.72
N CYS A 111 15.11 -5.74 -32.24
CA CYS A 111 14.96 -4.44 -32.92
C CYS A 111 14.18 -3.30 -32.23
N THR A 112 14.95 -2.27 -31.87
CA THR A 112 14.56 -0.92 -31.44
C THR A 112 13.79 -0.14 -32.52
N ASN A 113 12.73 0.57 -32.11
CA ASN A 113 12.24 1.79 -32.75
C ASN A 113 12.24 2.94 -31.70
N PRO A 114 12.62 4.19 -32.07
CA PRO A 114 12.88 5.28 -31.12
C PRO A 114 11.66 6.10 -30.64
N ASP A 115 10.43 5.65 -30.82
CA ASP A 115 9.23 6.43 -30.49
C ASP A 115 8.50 5.96 -29.21
N VAL A 116 9.24 5.66 -28.14
CA VAL A 116 8.66 5.45 -26.80
C VAL A 116 8.76 6.74 -25.99
N VAL A 117 7.92 7.70 -26.36
CA VAL A 117 7.47 8.73 -25.42
C VAL A 117 6.17 8.21 -24.81
N THR A 118 5.99 8.49 -23.52
CA THR A 118 4.85 8.14 -22.64
C THR A 118 4.92 6.80 -21.91
N SER A 119 5.71 6.76 -20.84
CA SER A 119 5.43 5.87 -19.68
C SER A 119 5.69 6.57 -18.34
N GLN A 120 6.45 7.66 -18.33
CA GLN A 120 6.66 8.48 -17.13
C GLN A 120 5.48 9.39 -16.76
N GLU A 121 4.54 9.67 -17.68
CA GLU A 121 3.42 10.60 -17.41
C GLU A 121 2.27 9.92 -16.66
N GLU A 122 1.96 8.65 -16.96
CA GLU A 122 0.91 7.90 -16.26
C GLU A 122 1.29 7.54 -14.81
N GLU A 123 2.58 7.33 -14.55
CA GLU A 123 3.09 7.01 -13.21
C GLU A 123 2.89 8.18 -12.22
N ASN A 124 2.86 9.41 -12.73
CA ASN A 124 2.58 10.61 -11.92
C ASN A 124 1.10 10.79 -11.60
N ASP A 125 0.18 10.21 -12.38
CA ASP A 125 -1.26 10.36 -12.17
C ASP A 125 -1.78 9.48 -11.03
N ILE A 126 -1.20 8.30 -10.79
CA ILE A 126 -1.54 7.46 -9.64
C ILE A 126 -1.11 8.14 -8.33
N ILE A 127 0.10 8.70 -8.30
CA ILE A 127 0.61 9.44 -7.14
C ILE A 127 -0.21 10.72 -6.90
N ARG A 128 -0.64 11.39 -7.97
CA ARG A 128 -1.54 12.56 -7.88
C ARG A 128 -2.92 12.19 -7.37
N GLY A 129 -3.53 11.09 -7.83
CA GLY A 129 -4.85 10.64 -7.38
C GLY A 129 -4.89 10.12 -5.93
N ILE A 130 -3.75 9.78 -5.34
CA ILE A 130 -3.63 9.42 -3.92
C ILE A 130 -3.42 10.68 -3.04
N LEU A 131 -2.90 11.78 -3.60
CA LEU A 131 -2.54 13.00 -2.87
C LEU A 131 -3.46 14.21 -3.11
N PHE A 132 -4.33 14.19 -4.12
CA PHE A 132 -5.24 15.29 -4.50
C PHE A 132 -6.64 14.81 -4.84
#